data_AF-A0A9P0M424-F1
#
_entry.id   AF-A0A9P0M424-F1
#
_cell.length_a   1.000
_cell.length_b   1.000
_cell.length_c   1.000
_cell.angle_alpha   90.00
_cell.angle_beta   90.00
_cell.angle_gamma   90.00
#
_symmetry.space_group_name_H-M   'P 1'
#
loop_
_entity.id
_entity.type
_entity.pdbx_description
1 polymer ?
#
loop_
_entity_poly.entity_id
_entity_poly.type
_entity_poly.pdbx_seq_one_letter_code
_entity_poly.pdbx_strand_id
1 'polypeptide(L)'
;MSQNDTCIYDGEDTKFKIDYESNTYNIYQFLNNHPGGVNYVKPYESKDVAQSMRRYDHSKAAYYLLKEYQQGGRKKDEDDLERLVDWNKPMLSQVGKLGTKYSEWVISPVDRRLRLFDSDLLEYLTITPWYVVPMIWIPIIIYLAVIGTKKYIHITKDVSPCIPVVLSISEGIVLWTLIEYSLHRWVFHMEPSGKSKLMIYFHFAIHGLHHKVPFDSRRLVFPPFPAAIITFTIYKLTSLFFCDSTHLLVIAGGLLGKSSSICIDNLSPSSILN
;
A
#
# COMPACT_ATOMS: atom_id res chain seq x y z
N MET A 1 15.87 24.34 -12.52
CA MET A 1 15.00 24.37 -13.72
C MET A 1 13.60 24.06 -13.27
N SER A 2 12.65 24.96 -13.56
CA SER A 2 11.24 24.87 -13.20
C SER A 2 10.59 23.63 -13.81
N GLN A 3 10.36 22.58 -13.01
CA GLN A 3 9.48 21.48 -13.40
C GLN A 3 8.04 21.94 -13.15
N ASN A 4 7.29 22.10 -14.23
CA ASN A 4 5.85 22.26 -14.19
C ASN A 4 5.25 20.93 -13.68
N ASP A 5 4.95 20.87 -12.39
CA ASP A 5 4.27 19.74 -11.72
C ASP A 5 2.74 19.83 -11.84
N THR A 6 2.25 20.35 -12.97
CA THR A 6 0.94 19.94 -13.48
C THR A 6 1.16 18.59 -14.14
N CYS A 7 0.31 17.60 -13.87
CA CYS A 7 0.22 16.41 -14.69
C CYS A 7 -0.01 16.85 -16.15
N ILE A 8 1.06 16.99 -16.94
CA ILE A 8 0.99 17.21 -18.38
C ILE A 8 0.51 15.89 -18.94
N TYR A 9 -0.79 15.79 -19.15
CA TYR A 9 -1.37 14.83 -20.08
C TYR A 9 -2.09 15.61 -21.17
N ASP A 10 -1.32 16.44 -21.88
CA ASP A 10 -1.66 16.97 -23.20
C ASP A 10 -1.54 15.84 -24.24
N GLY A 11 -2.37 14.79 -24.09
CA GLY A 11 -2.55 13.73 -25.07
C GLY A 11 -3.96 13.83 -25.65
N GLU A 12 -4.06 14.21 -26.92
CA GLU A 12 -5.32 14.55 -27.59
C GLU A 12 -6.33 13.39 -27.75
N ASP A 13 -5.99 12.14 -27.39
CA ASP A 13 -6.78 10.93 -27.75
C ASP A 13 -7.34 10.09 -26.58
N THR A 14 -7.35 10.58 -25.34
CA THR A 14 -7.95 9.84 -24.22
C THR A 14 -8.89 10.70 -23.37
N LYS A 15 -10.18 10.72 -23.70
CA LYS A 15 -11.20 11.52 -23.03
C LYS A 15 -12.30 10.62 -22.51
N PHE A 16 -12.60 10.70 -21.21
CA PHE A 16 -13.80 10.14 -20.61
C PHE A 16 -14.33 11.16 -19.62
N LYS A 17 -15.38 11.88 -20.02
CA LYS A 17 -15.88 13.03 -19.28
C LYS A 17 -17.10 12.67 -18.43
N ILE A 18 -17.21 13.27 -17.27
CA ILE A 18 -18.40 13.23 -16.41
C ILE A 18 -18.66 14.63 -15.86
N ASP A 19 -19.91 14.92 -15.54
CA ASP A 19 -20.29 16.18 -14.90
C ASP A 19 -20.69 15.94 -13.43
N TYR A 20 -20.23 16.81 -12.53
CA TYR A 20 -20.58 16.80 -11.12
C TYR A 20 -20.61 18.23 -10.58
N GLU A 21 -21.74 18.64 -9.99
CA GLU A 21 -21.92 19.96 -9.36
C GLU A 21 -21.43 21.13 -10.23
N SER A 22 -21.92 21.20 -11.47
CA SER A 22 -21.60 22.26 -12.45
C SER A 22 -20.14 22.30 -12.94
N ASN A 23 -19.35 21.27 -12.65
CA ASN A 23 -17.98 21.12 -13.16
C ASN A 23 -17.87 19.84 -14.01
N THR A 24 -17.00 19.86 -15.01
CA THR A 24 -16.68 18.70 -15.86
C THR A 24 -15.34 18.11 -15.44
N TYR A 25 -15.25 16.77 -15.42
CA TYR A 25 -14.07 16.02 -15.00
C TYR A 25 -13.67 15.03 -16.09
N ASN A 26 -12.37 14.92 -16.41
CA ASN A 26 -11.84 13.90 -17.29
C ASN A 26 -11.22 12.76 -16.47
N ILE A 27 -11.97 11.69 -16.25
CA ILE A 27 -11.57 10.57 -15.40
C ILE A 27 -10.99 9.39 -16.18
N TYR A 28 -10.58 9.59 -17.44
CA TYR A 28 -10.08 8.50 -18.29
C TYR A 28 -8.98 7.66 -17.62
N GLN A 29 -8.01 8.33 -16.97
CA GLN A 29 -6.90 7.66 -16.28
C GLN A 29 -7.35 6.93 -15.01
N PHE A 30 -8.43 7.39 -14.40
CA PHE A 30 -9.01 6.78 -13.20
C PHE A 30 -9.83 5.52 -13.51
N LEU A 31 -10.28 5.31 -14.75
CA LEU A 31 -11.22 4.24 -15.09
C LEU A 31 -10.78 2.87 -14.55
N ASN A 32 -9.50 2.53 -14.77
CA ASN A 32 -8.93 1.24 -14.34
C ASN A 32 -8.66 1.17 -12.83
N ASN A 33 -8.66 2.31 -12.15
CA ASN A 33 -8.42 2.46 -10.72
C ASN A 33 -9.72 2.60 -9.92
N HIS A 34 -10.88 2.69 -10.58
CA HIS A 34 -12.17 2.79 -9.92
C HIS A 34 -12.48 1.52 -9.12
N PRO A 35 -12.78 1.59 -7.81
CA PRO A 35 -13.00 0.40 -6.97
C PRO A 35 -14.14 -0.50 -7.40
N GLY A 36 -15.22 0.08 -7.93
CA GLY A 36 -16.32 -0.68 -8.51
C GLY A 36 -15.97 -1.34 -9.84
N GLY A 37 -14.85 -0.98 -10.47
CA GLY A 37 -14.44 -1.45 -11.79
C GLY A 37 -14.99 -0.60 -12.95
N VAL A 38 -14.25 -0.62 -14.06
CA VAL A 38 -14.51 0.18 -15.28
C VAL A 38 -15.94 0.02 -15.82
N ASN A 39 -16.49 -1.18 -15.75
CA ASN A 39 -17.78 -1.51 -16.36
C ASN A 39 -18.97 -0.80 -15.70
N TYR A 40 -18.84 -0.39 -14.44
CA TYR A 40 -19.87 0.37 -13.72
C TYR A 40 -19.75 1.88 -13.99
N VAL A 41 -18.59 2.35 -14.44
CA VAL A 41 -18.34 3.76 -14.74
C VAL A 41 -18.67 4.10 -16.20
N LYS A 42 -18.33 3.20 -17.14
CA LYS A 42 -18.57 3.37 -18.58
C LYS A 42 -19.95 3.93 -18.96
N PRO A 43 -21.08 3.47 -18.36
CA PRO A 43 -22.41 3.98 -18.70
C PRO A 43 -22.65 5.46 -18.37
N TYR A 44 -21.76 6.09 -17.59
CA TYR A 44 -21.86 7.47 -17.14
C TYR A 44 -21.06 8.46 -17.99
N GLU A 45 -20.46 8.02 -19.10
CA GLU A 45 -19.76 8.91 -20.01
C GLU A 45 -20.65 10.05 -20.49
N SER A 46 -20.15 11.27 -20.37
CA SER A 46 -20.81 12.53 -20.70
C SER A 46 -22.16 12.73 -19.97
N LYS A 47 -22.30 12.21 -18.75
CA LYS A 47 -23.50 12.38 -17.92
C LYS A 47 -23.17 13.08 -16.59
N ASP A 48 -24.21 13.68 -16.01
CA ASP A 48 -24.21 14.11 -14.62
C ASP A 48 -24.25 12.89 -13.69
N VAL A 49 -23.26 12.78 -12.81
CA VAL A 49 -23.10 11.66 -11.88
C VAL A 49 -23.53 12.00 -10.45
N ALA A 50 -24.01 13.20 -10.15
CA ALA A 50 -24.29 13.64 -8.78
C ALA A 50 -25.27 12.70 -8.04
N GLN A 51 -26.33 12.26 -8.73
CA GLN A 51 -27.27 11.29 -8.14
C GLN A 51 -26.62 9.91 -7.94
N SER A 52 -25.80 9.46 -8.89
CA SER A 52 -25.17 8.13 -8.84
C SER A 52 -24.08 8.06 -7.77
N MET A 53 -23.26 9.10 -7.66
CA MET A 53 -22.25 9.26 -6.61
C MET A 53 -22.89 9.16 -5.21
N ARG A 54 -24.03 9.84 -4.99
CA ARG A 54 -24.81 9.75 -3.74
C ARG A 54 -25.47 8.39 -3.54
N ARG A 55 -26.01 7.79 -4.60
CA ARG A 55 -26.72 6.50 -4.52
C ARG A 55 -25.81 5.35 -4.08
N TYR A 56 -24.55 5.37 -4.51
CA TYR A 56 -23.56 4.36 -4.15
C TYR A 56 -22.70 4.75 -2.94
N ASP A 57 -23.11 5.79 -2.20
CA ASP A 57 -22.50 6.24 -0.93
C ASP A 57 -20.97 6.37 -0.97
N HIS A 58 -20.46 7.05 -2.01
CA HIS A 58 -19.03 7.29 -2.13
C HIS A 58 -18.47 8.01 -0.89
N SER A 59 -17.29 7.60 -0.44
CA SER A 59 -16.62 8.20 0.71
C SER A 59 -16.19 9.65 0.45
N LYS A 60 -15.94 10.42 1.53
CA LYS A 60 -15.36 11.77 1.42
C LYS A 60 -14.02 11.77 0.65
N ALA A 61 -13.23 10.70 0.80
CA ALA A 61 -11.97 10.51 0.09
C ALA A 61 -12.18 10.38 -1.43
N ALA A 62 -13.23 9.68 -1.87
CA ALA A 62 -13.57 9.58 -3.29
C ALA A 62 -13.96 10.93 -3.90
N TYR A 63 -14.78 11.73 -3.20
CA TYR A 63 -15.09 13.10 -3.63
C TYR A 63 -13.86 14.00 -3.64
N TYR A 64 -12.95 13.85 -2.67
CA TYR A 64 -11.71 14.61 -2.62
C TYR A 64 -10.76 14.28 -3.78
N LEU A 65 -10.67 13.00 -4.13
CA LEU A 65 -9.89 12.50 -5.27
C LEU A 65 -10.45 13.00 -6.61
N LEU A 66 -11.78 13.07 -6.75
CA LEU A 66 -12.44 13.54 -7.98
C LEU A 66 -11.92 14.92 -8.42
N LYS A 67 -11.57 15.79 -7.47
CA LYS A 67 -10.98 17.10 -7.74
C LYS A 67 -9.67 17.06 -8.55
N GLU A 68 -8.91 15.95 -8.53
CA GLU A 68 -7.71 15.77 -9.36
C GLU A 68 -8.03 15.76 -10.86
N TYR A 69 -9.24 15.31 -11.23
CA TYR A 69 -9.64 15.10 -12.61
C TYR A 69 -10.44 16.26 -13.19
N GLN A 70 -10.59 17.36 -12.44
CA GLN A 70 -11.35 18.52 -12.87
C GLN A 70 -10.74 19.14 -14.14
N GLN A 71 -11.57 19.35 -15.17
CA GLN A 71 -11.13 20.01 -16.39
C GLN A 71 -10.78 21.48 -16.08
N GLY A 72 -9.60 21.93 -16.51
CA GLY A 72 -9.04 23.22 -16.10
C GLY A 72 -8.15 23.13 -14.84
N GLY A 73 -7.98 21.94 -14.28
CA GLY A 73 -7.12 21.67 -13.14
C GLY A 73 -7.85 21.78 -11.79
N ARG A 74 -7.23 21.22 -10.76
CA ARG A 74 -7.73 21.28 -9.38
C ARG A 74 -7.77 22.74 -8.90
N LYS A 75 -8.94 23.20 -8.48
CA LYS A 75 -9.09 24.50 -7.82
C LYS A 75 -8.44 24.47 -6.44
N LYS A 76 -7.56 25.43 -6.17
CA LYS A 76 -6.86 25.60 -4.89
C LYS A 76 -7.70 26.49 -3.96
N ASP A 77 -8.80 25.92 -3.47
CA ASP A 77 -9.69 26.62 -2.54
C ASP A 77 -9.07 26.70 -1.14
N GLU A 78 -9.60 27.52 -0.24
CA GLU A 78 -9.07 27.64 1.14
C GLU A 78 -9.10 26.30 1.91
N ASP A 79 -10.03 25.42 1.57
CA ASP A 79 -10.19 24.10 2.19
C ASP A 79 -9.31 23.03 1.52
N ASP A 80 -8.54 23.37 0.48
CA ASP A 80 -7.69 22.39 -0.18
C ASP A 80 -6.46 22.05 0.68
N LEU A 81 -6.49 20.86 1.29
CA LEU A 81 -5.41 20.35 2.15
C LEU A 81 -4.06 20.27 1.42
N GLU A 82 -4.04 20.22 0.08
CA GLU A 82 -2.79 20.17 -0.68
C GLU A 82 -1.95 21.44 -0.62
N ARG A 83 -2.50 22.56 -0.13
CA ARG A 83 -1.74 23.78 0.14
C ARG A 83 -0.84 23.68 1.37
N LEU A 84 -1.03 22.66 2.21
CA LEU A 84 -0.28 22.49 3.46
C LEU A 84 1.15 22.00 3.24
N VAL A 85 1.47 21.51 2.03
CA VAL A 85 2.78 20.99 1.64
C VAL A 85 3.19 21.56 0.28
N ASP A 86 4.50 21.62 0.05
CA ASP A 86 5.09 21.94 -1.25
C ASP A 86 5.35 20.64 -2.01
N TRP A 87 4.57 20.39 -3.05
CA TRP A 87 4.64 19.17 -3.86
C TRP A 87 5.94 19.05 -4.67
N ASN A 88 6.68 20.14 -4.83
CA ASN A 88 7.94 20.17 -5.57
C ASN A 88 9.14 19.90 -4.64
N LYS A 89 8.89 19.64 -3.36
CA LYS A 89 9.90 19.35 -2.34
C LYS A 89 9.72 17.96 -1.73
N PRO A 90 10.78 17.38 -1.15
CA PRO A 90 10.72 16.08 -0.50
C PRO A 90 9.67 16.03 0.61
N MET A 91 8.70 15.14 0.48
CA MET A 91 7.52 15.08 1.34
C MET A 91 7.85 14.69 2.78
N LEU A 92 8.82 13.78 2.98
CA LEU A 92 9.17 13.31 4.32
C LEU A 92 9.70 14.45 5.21
N SER A 93 10.32 15.49 4.62
CA SER A 93 10.81 16.66 5.37
C SER A 93 9.68 17.62 5.83
N GLN A 94 8.48 17.45 5.29
CA GLN A 94 7.35 18.36 5.43
C GLN A 94 6.24 17.79 6.31
N VAL A 95 5.93 16.49 6.15
CA VAL A 95 4.75 15.86 6.80
C VAL A 95 4.72 16.00 8.31
N GLY A 96 5.87 15.96 8.98
CA GLY A 96 5.96 16.15 10.43
C GLY A 96 5.54 17.56 10.88
N LYS A 97 5.53 18.55 9.99
CA LYS A 97 5.08 19.93 10.29
C LYS A 97 3.56 20.08 10.20
N LEU A 98 2.85 19.12 9.61
CA LEU A 98 1.38 19.14 9.50
C LEU A 98 0.68 19.06 10.87
N GLY A 99 1.35 18.45 11.86
CA GLY A 99 0.83 18.36 13.22
C GLY A 99 -0.53 17.66 13.25
N THR A 100 -1.53 18.30 13.87
CA THR A 100 -2.90 17.76 13.97
C THR A 100 -3.63 17.66 12.63
N LYS A 101 -3.19 18.40 11.60
CA LYS A 101 -3.79 18.33 10.25
C LYS A 101 -3.33 17.10 9.46
N TYR A 102 -2.34 16.37 9.97
CA TYR A 102 -1.77 15.21 9.28
C TYR A 102 -2.82 14.12 9.02
N SER A 103 -3.63 13.77 10.02
CA SER A 103 -4.57 12.64 9.92
C SER A 103 -5.62 12.86 8.84
N GLU A 104 -6.11 14.08 8.67
CA GLU A 104 -7.05 14.43 7.59
C GLU A 104 -6.34 14.50 6.23
N TRP A 105 -5.14 15.09 6.18
CA TRP A 105 -4.37 15.24 4.95
C TRP A 105 -3.93 13.88 4.36
N VAL A 106 -3.54 12.92 5.20
CA VAL A 106 -3.00 11.63 4.75
C VAL A 106 -4.08 10.71 4.19
N ILE A 107 -5.29 10.75 4.75
CA ILE A 107 -6.45 9.95 4.28
C ILE A 107 -7.20 10.60 3.13
N SER A 108 -6.78 11.79 2.69
CA SER A 108 -7.35 12.50 1.55
C SER A 108 -6.49 12.22 0.31
N PRO A 109 -6.84 11.22 -0.51
CA PRO A 109 -5.97 10.71 -1.58
C PRO A 109 -5.88 11.69 -2.75
N VAL A 110 -4.76 11.61 -3.46
CA VAL A 110 -4.49 12.33 -4.71
C VAL A 110 -3.86 11.39 -5.74
N ASP A 111 -4.06 11.68 -7.03
CA ASP A 111 -3.44 10.95 -8.13
C ASP A 111 -2.33 11.78 -8.77
N ARG A 112 -1.17 11.80 -8.11
CA ARG A 112 0.02 12.52 -8.58
C ARG A 112 1.28 11.90 -8.02
N ARG A 113 2.42 12.21 -8.64
CA ARG A 113 3.72 11.73 -8.18
C ARG A 113 4.14 12.48 -6.91
N LEU A 114 4.78 11.73 -6.01
CA LEU A 114 5.29 12.24 -4.74
C LEU A 114 6.74 11.79 -4.58
N ARG A 115 7.61 12.73 -4.22
CA ARG A 115 9.02 12.49 -3.90
C ARG A 115 9.22 12.44 -2.39
N LEU A 116 9.84 11.40 -1.86
CA LEU A 116 10.02 11.22 -0.41
C LEU A 116 11.28 11.91 0.11
N PHE A 117 12.39 11.72 -0.60
CA PHE A 117 13.72 12.17 -0.19
C PHE A 117 14.32 13.17 -1.17
N ASP A 118 15.20 14.04 -0.67
CA ASP A 118 15.96 14.97 -1.51
C ASP A 118 17.01 14.21 -2.34
N SER A 119 17.71 13.28 -1.70
CA SER A 119 18.73 12.43 -2.34
C SER A 119 18.10 11.45 -3.34
N ASP A 120 18.65 11.40 -4.56
CA ASP A 120 18.25 10.44 -5.59
C ASP A 120 18.47 8.99 -5.16
N LEU A 121 19.55 8.72 -4.41
CA LEU A 121 19.84 7.38 -3.91
C LEU A 121 18.78 6.92 -2.92
N LEU A 122 18.43 7.75 -1.93
CA LEU A 122 17.40 7.42 -0.95
C LEU A 122 16.04 7.27 -1.61
N GLU A 123 15.71 8.14 -2.57
CA GLU A 123 14.49 8.04 -3.35
C GLU A 123 14.42 6.73 -4.14
N TYR A 124 15.52 6.32 -4.78
CA TYR A 124 15.62 5.06 -5.50
C TYR A 124 15.39 3.85 -4.59
N LEU A 125 15.93 3.86 -3.37
CA LEU A 125 15.74 2.78 -2.39
C LEU A 125 14.28 2.65 -1.90
N THR A 126 13.44 3.65 -2.12
CA THR A 126 11.99 3.56 -1.80
C THR A 126 11.18 2.85 -2.87
N ILE A 127 11.72 2.73 -4.09
CA ILE A 127 11.01 2.13 -5.22
C ILE A 127 11.20 0.62 -5.16
N THR A 128 10.10 -0.10 -4.97
CA THR A 128 10.09 -1.57 -4.92
C THR A 128 9.07 -2.07 -5.95
N PRO A 129 9.51 -2.46 -7.16
CA PRO A 129 8.63 -3.11 -8.12
C PRO A 129 8.03 -4.39 -7.55
N TRP A 130 6.78 -4.71 -7.91
CA TRP A 130 6.05 -5.86 -7.38
C TRP A 130 6.83 -7.19 -7.50
N TYR A 131 7.57 -7.39 -8.59
CA TYR A 131 8.31 -8.63 -8.86
C TYR A 131 9.54 -8.84 -7.96
N VAL A 132 10.02 -7.79 -7.27
CA VAL A 132 11.14 -7.90 -6.31
C VAL A 132 10.76 -8.78 -5.12
N VAL A 133 9.49 -8.75 -4.71
CA VAL A 133 8.98 -9.57 -3.60
C VAL A 133 9.14 -11.07 -3.88
N PRO A 134 8.52 -11.65 -4.93
CA PRO A 134 8.70 -13.09 -5.21
C PRO A 134 10.16 -13.45 -5.50
N MET A 135 10.93 -12.57 -6.17
CA MET A 135 12.34 -12.81 -6.47
C MET A 135 13.20 -13.03 -5.22
N ILE A 136 12.95 -12.26 -4.15
CA ILE A 136 13.71 -12.37 -2.90
C ILE A 136 13.14 -13.47 -2.01
N TRP A 137 11.81 -13.49 -1.82
CA TRP A 137 11.21 -14.30 -0.78
C TRP A 137 11.00 -15.77 -1.18
N ILE A 138 10.74 -16.08 -2.45
CA ILE A 138 10.56 -17.48 -2.89
C ILE A 138 11.82 -18.33 -2.66
N PRO A 139 13.04 -17.90 -3.04
CA PRO A 139 14.26 -18.66 -2.74
C PRO A 139 14.47 -18.88 -1.24
N ILE A 140 14.16 -17.86 -0.42
CA ILE A 140 14.27 -17.97 1.05
C ILE A 140 13.27 -18.99 1.59
N ILE A 141 12.01 -18.95 1.14
CA ILE A 141 10.97 -19.90 1.55
C ILE A 141 11.40 -21.33 1.22
N ILE A 142 11.88 -21.57 0.00
CA ILE A 142 12.36 -22.90 -0.43
C ILE A 142 13.53 -23.36 0.43
N TYR A 143 14.51 -22.48 0.64
CA TYR A 143 15.68 -22.77 1.48
C TYR A 143 15.26 -23.15 2.91
N LEU A 144 14.39 -22.35 3.54
CA LEU A 144 13.90 -22.61 4.90
C LEU A 144 13.07 -23.88 4.97
N ALA A 145 12.25 -24.18 3.97
CA ALA A 145 11.50 -25.44 3.90
C ALA A 145 12.45 -26.64 3.84
N VAL A 146 13.45 -26.63 2.96
CA VAL A 146 14.43 -27.72 2.81
C VAL A 146 15.26 -27.91 4.09
N ILE A 147 15.80 -26.84 4.65
CA ILE A 147 16.61 -26.91 5.88
C ILE A 147 15.74 -27.29 7.08
N GLY A 148 14.52 -26.76 7.16
CA GLY A 148 13.53 -27.11 8.18
C GLY A 148 13.18 -28.59 8.17
N THR A 149 12.91 -29.17 6.99
CA THR A 149 12.64 -30.62 6.85
C THR A 149 13.85 -31.45 7.27
N LYS A 150 15.08 -31.08 6.85
CA LYS A 150 16.30 -31.78 7.27
C LYS A 150 16.51 -31.69 8.78
N LYS A 151 16.30 -30.52 9.38
CA LYS A 151 16.39 -30.30 10.83
C LYS A 151 15.36 -31.15 11.58
N TYR A 152 14.12 -31.20 11.09
CA TYR A 152 13.05 -32.02 11.64
C TYR A 152 13.46 -33.50 11.68
N ILE A 153 13.79 -34.09 10.52
CA ILE A 153 14.23 -35.50 10.40
C ILE A 153 15.40 -35.78 11.34
N HIS A 154 16.38 -34.88 11.41
CA HIS A 154 17.56 -35.07 12.23
C HIS A 154 17.23 -35.13 13.73
N ILE A 155 16.32 -34.29 14.21
CA ILE A 155 15.95 -34.19 15.63
C ILE A 155 14.97 -35.30 16.01
N THR A 156 13.92 -35.51 15.23
CA THR A 156 12.84 -36.46 15.58
C THR A 156 13.15 -37.90 15.17
N LYS A 157 14.14 -38.10 14.29
CA LYS A 157 14.44 -39.39 13.63
C LYS A 157 13.27 -39.96 12.83
N ASP A 158 12.27 -39.14 12.53
CA ASP A 158 11.13 -39.51 11.70
C ASP A 158 11.56 -39.63 10.23
N VAL A 159 11.36 -40.83 9.68
CA VAL A 159 11.68 -41.16 8.28
C VAL A 159 10.58 -40.72 7.31
N SER A 160 9.41 -40.32 7.80
CA SER A 160 8.26 -39.90 6.99
C SER A 160 7.72 -38.52 7.43
N PRO A 161 8.51 -37.44 7.25
CA PRO A 161 8.20 -36.11 7.77
C PRO A 161 7.08 -35.38 7.01
N CYS A 162 6.41 -36.02 6.04
CA CYS A 162 5.51 -35.34 5.11
C CYS A 162 4.32 -34.67 5.83
N ILE A 163 3.65 -35.39 6.73
CA ILE A 163 2.53 -34.87 7.53
C ILE A 163 3.00 -33.71 8.44
N PRO A 164 4.02 -33.88 9.30
CA PRO A 164 4.45 -32.79 10.18
C PRO A 164 4.98 -31.58 9.43
N VAL A 165 5.61 -31.76 8.26
CA VAL A 165 6.04 -30.65 7.39
C VAL A 165 4.84 -29.87 6.87
N VAL A 166 3.84 -30.54 6.30
CA VAL A 166 2.64 -29.89 5.76
C VAL A 166 1.87 -29.17 6.87
N LEU A 167 1.73 -29.79 8.05
CA LEU A 167 1.06 -29.17 9.19
C LEU A 167 1.81 -27.93 9.68
N SER A 168 3.13 -27.99 9.82
CA SER A 168 3.95 -26.84 10.27
C SER A 168 3.88 -25.67 9.28
N ILE A 169 3.93 -25.95 7.98
CA ILE A 169 3.79 -24.91 6.94
C ILE A 169 2.38 -24.30 6.98
N SER A 170 1.35 -25.12 7.10
CA SER A 170 -0.05 -24.67 7.17
C SER A 170 -0.29 -23.81 8.41
N GLU A 171 0.26 -24.20 9.55
CA GLU A 171 0.24 -23.42 10.79
C GLU A 171 0.91 -22.05 10.59
N GLY A 172 2.05 -22.00 9.91
CA GLY A 172 2.72 -20.76 9.54
C GLY A 172 1.86 -19.83 8.69
N ILE A 173 1.13 -20.37 7.70
CA ILE A 173 0.22 -19.60 6.85
C ILE A 173 -0.92 -19.01 7.68
N VAL A 174 -1.55 -19.81 8.55
CA VAL A 174 -2.63 -19.35 9.44
C VAL A 174 -2.13 -18.32 10.44
N LEU A 175 -0.93 -18.50 10.99
CA LEU A 175 -0.32 -17.51 11.87
C LEU A 175 -0.06 -16.19 11.13
N TRP A 176 0.35 -16.26 9.87
CA TRP A 176 0.55 -15.07 9.06
C TRP A 176 -0.75 -14.27 8.87
N THR A 177 -1.89 -14.90 8.60
CA THR A 177 -3.15 -14.15 8.43
C THR A 177 -3.53 -13.37 9.69
N LEU A 178 -3.26 -13.93 10.88
CA LEU A 178 -3.44 -13.23 12.15
C LEU A 178 -2.46 -12.06 12.31
N ILE A 179 -1.17 -12.28 12.02
CA ILE A 179 -0.14 -11.23 12.09
C ILE A 179 -0.44 -10.10 11.12
N GLU A 180 -0.80 -10.43 9.87
CA GLU A 180 -1.16 -9.49 8.83
C GLU A 180 -2.33 -8.62 9.25
N TYR A 181 -3.43 -9.24 9.71
CA TYR A 181 -4.58 -8.49 10.22
C TYR A 181 -4.17 -7.55 11.36
N SER A 182 -3.35 -8.05 12.29
CA SER A 182 -2.91 -7.28 13.46
C SER A 182 -2.05 -6.08 13.08
N LEU A 183 -1.05 -6.30 12.22
CA LEU A 183 -0.18 -5.25 11.71
C LEU A 183 -0.98 -4.23 10.91
N HIS A 184 -1.83 -4.68 10.00
CA HIS A 184 -2.62 -3.78 9.17
C HIS A 184 -3.56 -2.93 10.02
N ARG A 185 -4.32 -3.56 10.93
CA ARG A 185 -5.34 -2.89 11.74
C ARG A 185 -4.76 -1.94 12.79
N TRP A 186 -3.73 -2.34 13.52
CA TRP A 186 -3.25 -1.58 14.69
C TRP A 186 -1.94 -0.84 14.46
N VAL A 187 -1.10 -1.30 13.54
CA VAL A 187 0.18 -0.64 13.24
C VAL A 187 0.03 0.24 12.00
N PHE A 188 -0.38 -0.30 10.86
CA PHE A 188 -0.44 0.46 9.61
C PHE A 188 -1.54 1.52 9.65
N HIS A 189 -2.69 1.23 10.25
CA HIS A 189 -3.78 2.18 10.48
C HIS A 189 -3.71 2.90 11.84
N MET A 190 -2.53 3.05 12.44
CA MET A 190 -2.40 3.86 13.65
C MET A 190 -2.76 5.33 13.37
N GLU A 191 -3.40 6.00 14.33
CA GLU A 191 -3.72 7.42 14.22
C GLU A 191 -2.73 8.25 15.06
N PRO A 192 -1.68 8.85 14.48
CA PRO A 192 -0.78 9.68 15.24
C PRO A 192 -1.52 10.94 15.74
N SER A 193 -1.35 11.27 17.03
CA SER A 193 -2.01 12.41 17.68
C SER A 193 -1.67 13.80 17.11
N GLY A 194 -0.81 13.88 16.10
CA GLY A 194 -0.29 15.12 15.54
C GLY A 194 0.77 15.83 16.40
N LYS A 195 0.97 15.40 17.66
CA LYS A 195 1.92 16.04 18.59
C LYS A 195 3.36 15.57 18.37
N SER A 196 3.56 14.31 17.97
CA SER A 196 4.88 13.74 17.75
C SER A 196 5.21 13.67 16.26
N LYS A 197 6.20 14.47 15.84
CA LYS A 197 6.72 14.42 14.45
C LYS A 197 7.25 13.05 14.09
N LEU A 198 7.89 12.37 15.04
CA LEU A 198 8.44 11.03 14.85
C LEU A 198 7.34 10.01 14.52
N MET A 199 6.20 10.06 15.21
CA MET A 199 5.07 9.16 14.93
C MET A 199 4.42 9.48 13.58
N ILE A 200 4.35 10.76 13.19
CA ILE A 200 3.90 11.16 11.86
C ILE A 200 4.82 10.58 10.78
N TYR A 201 6.15 10.73 10.93
CA TYR A 201 7.11 10.16 9.99
C TYR A 201 7.00 8.65 9.90
N PHE A 202 6.85 7.99 11.05
CA PHE A 202 6.73 6.54 11.12
C PHE A 202 5.47 6.05 10.39
N HIS A 203 4.30 6.59 10.74
CA HIS A 203 3.04 6.23 10.06
C HIS A 203 3.11 6.54 8.56
N PHE A 204 3.64 7.70 8.16
CA PHE A 204 3.75 8.06 6.75
C PHE A 204 4.64 7.08 5.96
N ALA A 205 5.75 6.65 6.55
CA ALA A 205 6.69 5.74 5.90
C ALA A 205 6.16 4.31 5.76
N ILE A 206 5.34 3.83 6.70
CA ILE A 206 4.87 2.44 6.68
C ILE A 206 3.54 2.24 5.96
N HIS A 207 2.65 3.25 5.95
CA HIS A 207 1.31 3.12 5.34
C HIS A 207 0.69 4.44 4.85
N GLY A 208 1.01 5.57 5.49
CA GLY A 208 0.40 6.86 5.14
C GLY A 208 0.68 7.30 3.70
N LEU A 209 1.85 6.94 3.13
CA LEU A 209 2.12 7.17 1.71
C LEU A 209 1.13 6.44 0.80
N HIS A 210 0.81 5.18 1.11
CA HIS A 210 -0.13 4.37 0.34
C HIS A 210 -1.53 4.99 0.36
N HIS A 211 -1.99 5.47 1.51
CA HIS A 211 -3.24 6.25 1.60
C HIS A 211 -3.22 7.53 0.78
N LYS A 212 -2.09 8.24 0.78
CA LYS A 212 -2.01 9.56 0.13
C LYS A 212 -1.96 9.46 -1.39
N VAL A 213 -1.17 8.52 -1.93
CA VAL A 213 -0.98 8.31 -3.37
C VAL A 213 -1.28 6.84 -3.72
N PRO A 214 -2.56 6.43 -3.66
CA PRO A 214 -2.97 5.02 -3.79
C PRO A 214 -2.54 4.36 -5.11
N PHE A 215 -2.30 5.16 -6.15
CA PHE A 215 -1.98 4.67 -7.50
C PHE A 215 -0.49 4.73 -7.86
N ASP A 216 0.42 5.03 -6.91
CA ASP A 216 1.88 4.93 -7.16
C ASP A 216 2.34 3.46 -7.18
N SER A 217 2.24 2.82 -8.34
CA SER A 217 2.61 1.41 -8.56
C SER A 217 4.06 1.07 -8.24
N ARG A 218 4.94 2.07 -8.11
CA ARG A 218 6.36 1.88 -7.76
C ARG A 218 6.57 1.62 -6.26
N ARG A 219 5.59 1.93 -5.43
CA ARG A 219 5.67 1.91 -3.96
C ARG A 219 4.51 1.17 -3.30
N LEU A 220 3.86 0.31 -4.08
CA LEU A 220 2.72 -0.48 -3.60
C LEU A 220 3.14 -1.55 -2.59
N VAL A 221 4.33 -2.14 -2.77
CA VAL A 221 4.83 -3.21 -1.91
C VAL A 221 5.86 -2.69 -0.89
N PHE A 222 5.85 -3.30 0.29
CA PHE A 222 6.76 -2.92 1.36
C PHE A 222 8.23 -3.23 0.99
N PRO A 223 9.18 -2.29 1.15
CA PRO A 223 10.56 -2.49 0.73
C PRO A 223 11.25 -3.69 1.44
N PRO A 224 12.14 -4.44 0.75
CA PRO A 224 12.70 -5.69 1.28
C PRO A 224 13.51 -5.53 2.56
N PHE A 225 14.25 -4.44 2.71
CA PHE A 225 15.12 -4.23 3.87
C PHE A 225 14.31 -4.03 5.17
N PRO A 226 13.35 -3.07 5.25
CA PRO A 226 12.42 -3.00 6.37
C PRO A 226 11.64 -4.29 6.60
N ALA A 227 11.22 -4.96 5.51
CA ALA A 227 10.51 -6.24 5.60
C ALA A 227 11.36 -7.33 6.27
N ALA A 228 12.68 -7.38 6.02
CA ALA A 228 13.61 -8.32 6.63
C ALA A 228 13.75 -8.08 8.15
N ILE A 229 13.76 -6.82 8.60
CA ILE A 229 13.79 -6.48 10.03
C ILE A 229 12.53 -7.00 10.74
N ILE A 230 11.36 -6.77 10.15
CA ILE A 230 10.08 -7.27 10.69
C ILE A 230 10.09 -8.81 10.70
N THR A 231 10.49 -9.45 9.61
CA THR A 231 10.59 -10.92 9.52
C THR A 231 11.54 -11.49 10.57
N PHE A 232 12.71 -10.89 10.77
CA PHE A 232 13.67 -11.32 11.78
C PHE A 232 13.11 -11.16 13.21
N THR A 233 12.37 -10.08 13.46
CA THR A 233 11.71 -9.83 14.74
C THR A 233 10.64 -10.89 15.01
N ILE A 234 9.79 -11.19 14.03
CA ILE A 234 8.80 -12.27 14.09
C ILE A 234 9.48 -13.63 14.31
N TYR A 235 10.57 -13.91 13.59
CA TYR A 235 11.37 -15.13 13.78
C TYR A 235 11.84 -15.29 15.23
N LYS A 236 12.39 -14.24 15.84
CA LYS A 236 12.84 -14.27 17.23
C LYS A 236 11.69 -14.46 18.21
N LEU A 237 10.58 -13.75 18.03
CA LEU A 237 9.42 -13.88 18.91
C LEU A 237 8.81 -15.27 18.83
N THR A 238 8.62 -15.80 17.63
CA THR A 238 8.05 -17.15 17.41
C THR A 238 8.96 -18.25 17.91
N SER A 239 10.29 -18.07 17.94
CA SER A 239 11.22 -19.06 18.51
C SER A 239 10.99 -19.33 20.01
N LEU A 240 10.25 -18.45 20.71
CA LEU A 240 9.87 -18.64 22.11
C LEU A 240 8.68 -19.59 22.28
N PHE A 241 7.88 -19.79 21.22
CA PHE A 241 6.63 -20.54 21.26
C PHE A 241 6.71 -21.87 20.50
N PHE A 242 7.57 -21.95 19.47
CA PHE A 242 7.68 -23.12 18.61
C PHE A 242 8.90 -23.97 18.93
N CYS A 243 8.73 -25.29 18.84
CA CYS A 243 9.82 -26.25 18.98
C CYS A 243 10.90 -26.03 17.91
N ASP A 244 12.16 -26.25 18.30
CA ASP A 244 13.31 -26.11 17.41
C ASP A 244 13.20 -26.96 16.12
N SER A 245 12.54 -28.11 16.19
CA SER A 245 12.38 -29.04 15.07
C SER A 245 11.44 -28.53 13.98
N THR A 246 10.43 -27.74 14.32
CA THR A 246 9.38 -27.27 13.39
C THR A 246 9.44 -25.78 13.09
N HIS A 247 10.13 -24.99 13.92
CA HIS A 247 10.12 -23.53 13.83
C HIS A 247 10.49 -22.99 12.44
N LEU A 248 11.50 -23.54 11.76
CA LEU A 248 11.87 -23.11 10.40
C LEU A 248 10.78 -23.37 9.37
N LEU A 249 10.00 -24.46 9.53
CA LEU A 249 8.89 -24.80 8.65
C LEU A 249 7.69 -23.86 8.87
N VAL A 250 7.42 -23.50 10.12
CA VAL A 250 6.42 -22.47 10.47
C VAL A 250 6.81 -21.13 9.87
N ILE A 251 8.08 -20.73 9.94
CA ILE A 251 8.56 -19.48 9.32
C ILE A 251 8.46 -19.53 7.79
N ALA A 252 8.79 -20.66 7.16
CA ALA A 252 8.60 -20.85 5.73
C ALA A 252 7.12 -20.69 5.34
N GLY A 253 6.20 -21.28 6.12
CA GLY A 253 4.76 -21.11 5.95
C GLY A 253 4.29 -19.66 6.12
N GLY A 254 4.78 -18.95 7.13
CA GLY A 254 4.43 -17.54 7.34
C GLY A 254 4.91 -16.63 6.21
N LEU A 255 6.11 -16.87 5.68
CA LEU A 255 6.63 -16.14 4.52
C LEU A 255 5.87 -16.47 3.22
N LEU A 256 5.39 -17.71 3.08
CA LEU A 256 4.52 -18.12 1.98
C LEU A 256 3.16 -17.42 2.04
N GLY A 257 2.56 -17.33 3.23
CA GLY A 257 1.35 -16.53 3.48
C GLY A 257 1.54 -15.07 3.06
N LYS A 258 2.62 -14.42 3.56
CA LYS A 258 2.98 -13.05 3.20
C LYS A 258 3.09 -12.80 1.70
N SER A 259 3.76 -13.70 0.98
CA SER A 259 3.97 -13.55 -0.45
C SER A 259 2.65 -13.66 -1.22
N SER A 260 1.71 -14.44 -0.71
CA SER A 260 0.38 -14.62 -1.31
C SER A 260 -0.50 -13.37 -1.12
N SER A 261 -0.52 -12.78 0.08
CA SER A 261 -1.29 -11.55 0.35
C SER A 261 -0.83 -10.38 -0.52
N ILE A 262 0.48 -10.20 -0.68
CA ILE A 262 1.03 -9.13 -1.53
C ILE A 262 0.64 -9.30 -3.01
N CYS A 263 0.55 -10.54 -3.50
CA CYS A 263 0.06 -10.80 -4.86
C CYS A 263 -1.42 -10.44 -5.01
N ILE A 264 -2.23 -10.60 -3.96
CA ILE A 264 -3.65 -10.25 -3.94
C ILE A 264 -3.82 -8.73 -3.87
N ASP A 265 -3.07 -8.03 -3.02
CA ASP A 265 -3.15 -6.57 -2.87
C ASP A 265 -2.69 -5.83 -4.14
N ASN A 266 -1.68 -6.36 -4.86
CA ASN A 266 -1.27 -5.83 -6.15
C ASN A 266 -2.36 -5.89 -7.23
N LEU A 267 -3.36 -6.78 -7.09
CA LEU A 267 -4.46 -6.92 -8.03
C LEU A 267 -5.65 -5.99 -7.71
N SER A 268 -5.65 -5.31 -6.56
CA SER A 268 -6.75 -4.41 -6.14
C SER A 268 -6.28 -3.24 -5.25
N PRO A 269 -5.60 -2.22 -5.80
CA PRO A 269 -5.21 -0.99 -5.08
C PRO A 269 -6.39 -0.16 -4.55
N SER A 270 -7.62 -0.53 -4.91
CA SER A 270 -8.83 0.27 -4.78
C SER A 270 -9.53 0.18 -3.42
N SER A 271 -9.00 -0.58 -2.46
CA SER A 271 -9.57 -0.70 -1.10
C SER A 271 -9.48 0.60 -0.28
N ILE A 272 -8.66 1.56 -0.71
CA ILE A 272 -8.44 2.85 -0.02
C ILE A 272 -9.64 3.81 -0.16
N LEU A 273 -10.46 3.65 -1.20
CA LEU A 273 -11.54 4.60 -1.51
C LEU A 273 -12.89 4.22 -0.89
N ASN A 274 -12.97 3.05 -0.24
CA ASN A 274 -14.16 2.53 0.43
C ASN A 274 -14.19 2.89 1.93
#